data_AF-A0A830ES79-F1
#
_entry.id   AF-A0A830ES79-F1
#
_cell.length_a   1.000
_cell.length_b   1.000
_cell.length_c   1.000
_cell.angle_alpha   90.00
_cell.angle_beta   90.00
_cell.angle_gamma   90.00
#
_symmetry.space_group_name_H-M   'P 1'
#
loop_
_entity.id
_entity.type
_entity.pdbx_description
1 polymer ?
#
loop_
_entity_poly.entity_id
_entity_poly.type
_entity_poly.pdbx_seq_one_letter_code
_entity_poly.pdbx_strand_id
1 'polypeptide(L)' 'MIYESSTGEYYSGLDIWMRFESGFWEPHDWSQATGQEWVQTEAGEVLTLTPVPESELPDGVSVTEAEDVEYLPE' A
#
# COMPACT_ATOMS: atom_id res chain seq x y z
N MET A 1 7.22 0.96 -4.65
CA MET A 1 6.12 0.06 -5.13
C MET A 1 4.77 0.64 -4.74
N ILE A 2 3.86 0.74 -5.72
CA ILE A 2 2.51 1.34 -5.57
C ILE A 2 1.45 0.26 -5.70
N TYR A 3 0.36 0.42 -4.97
CA TYR A 3 -0.79 -0.46 -4.97
C TYR A 3 -2.05 0.32 -5.31
N GLU A 4 -2.88 -0.23 -6.18
CA GLU A 4 -4.24 0.25 -6.43
C GLU A 4 -5.22 -0.55 -5.58
N SER A 5 -6.09 0.14 -4.86
CA SER A 5 -7.17 -0.48 -4.11
C SER A 5 -8.35 -0.85 -5.00
N SER A 6 -9.19 -1.76 -4.54
CA SER A 6 -10.49 -2.06 -5.14
C SER A 6 -11.45 -0.83 -5.19
N THR A 7 -11.12 0.25 -4.50
CA THR A 7 -11.84 1.54 -4.54
C THR A 7 -11.26 2.53 -5.56
N GLY A 8 -10.15 2.19 -6.22
CA GLY A 8 -9.46 3.05 -7.19
C GLY A 8 -8.51 4.07 -6.57
N GLU A 9 -8.21 3.92 -5.28
CA GLU A 9 -7.22 4.75 -4.58
C GLU A 9 -5.82 4.13 -4.70
N TYR A 10 -4.78 4.96 -4.69
CA TYR A 10 -3.40 4.50 -4.80
C TYR A 10 -2.65 4.69 -3.47
N TYR A 11 -1.83 3.70 -3.13
CA TYR A 11 -1.06 3.66 -1.89
C TYR A 11 0.38 3.22 -2.14
N SER A 12 1.34 3.91 -1.53
CA SER A 12 2.70 3.38 -1.42
C SER A 12 2.77 2.31 -0.33
N GLY A 13 3.86 1.54 -0.32
CA GLY A 13 4.19 0.69 0.82
C GLY A 13 4.25 1.45 2.15
N LEU A 14 4.68 2.72 2.16
CA LEU A 14 4.69 3.56 3.36
C LEU A 14 3.26 3.91 3.81
N ASP A 15 2.37 4.27 2.89
CA ASP A 15 0.96 4.56 3.19
C ASP A 15 0.24 3.34 3.77
N ILE A 16 0.52 2.16 3.22
CA ILE A 16 -0.03 0.89 3.71
C ILE A 16 0.50 0.61 5.12
N TRP A 17 1.81 0.72 5.33
CA TRP A 17 2.41 0.51 6.64
C TRP A 17 1.86 1.46 7.70
N MET A 18 1.75 2.76 7.38
CA MET A 18 1.17 3.75 8.30
C MET A 18 -0.27 3.41 8.71
N ARG A 19 -1.08 2.83 7.81
CA ARG A 19 -2.44 2.40 8.15
C ARG A 19 -2.47 1.20 9.09
N PHE A 20 -1.54 0.25 8.93
CA PHE A 20 -1.38 -0.84 9.88
C PHE A 20 -0.95 -0.34 11.25
N GLU A 21 0.07 0.52 11.32
CA GLU A 21 0.57 1.08 12.59
C GLU A 21 -0.48 1.93 13.30
N SER A 22 -1.35 2.59 12.54
CA SER A 22 -2.45 3.39 13.09
C SER A 22 -3.66 2.54 13.51
N GLY A 23 -3.66 1.24 13.23
CA GLY A 23 -4.77 0.32 13.52
C GLY A 23 -6.01 0.53 12.64
N PHE A 24 -5.89 1.29 11.55
CA PHE A 24 -7.01 1.48 10.62
C PHE A 24 -7.26 0.22 9.80
N TRP A 25 -6.18 -0.48 9.45
CA TRP A 25 -6.22 -1.70 8.66
C TRP A 25 -5.60 -2.86 9.44
N GLU A 26 -6.15 -4.05 9.21
CA GLU A 26 -5.58 -5.32 9.65
C GLU A 26 -5.22 -6.18 8.42
N PRO A 27 -4.05 -6.83 8.40
CA PRO A 27 -3.71 -7.78 7.33
C PRO A 27 -4.71 -8.94 7.32
N HIS A 28 -5.30 -9.25 6.17
CA HIS A 28 -6.27 -10.34 6.05
C HIS A 28 -5.71 -11.54 5.28
N ASP A 29 -5.19 -11.35 4.08
CA ASP A 29 -4.65 -12.43 3.23
C ASP A 29 -3.68 -11.85 2.18
N TRP A 30 -2.92 -12.70 1.49
CA TRP A 30 -2.07 -12.31 0.37
C TRP A 30 -1.82 -13.44 -0.63
N SER A 31 -1.58 -13.07 -1.89
CA SER A 31 -1.33 -14.01 -2.99
C SER A 31 0.13 -13.94 -3.42
N GLN A 32 0.87 -15.02 -3.20
CA GLN A 32 2.26 -15.11 -3.64
C GLN A 32 2.41 -15.11 -5.18
N ALA A 33 1.38 -15.54 -5.91
CA ALA A 33 1.41 -15.61 -7.37
C ALA A 33 1.28 -14.24 -8.04
N THR A 34 0.55 -13.31 -7.42
CA THR A 34 0.20 -12.02 -8.01
C THR A 34 0.75 -10.82 -7.22
N GLY A 35 1.21 -11.03 -5.99
CA GLY A 35 1.58 -9.96 -5.07
C GLY A 35 0.38 -9.15 -4.56
N GLN A 36 -0.84 -9.62 -4.83
CA GLN A 36 -2.06 -8.97 -4.36
C GLN A 36 -2.26 -9.21 -2.87
N GLU A 37 -2.70 -8.18 -2.16
CA GLU A 37 -2.91 -8.20 -0.71
C GLU A 37 -4.36 -7.86 -0.39
N TRP A 38 -4.89 -8.44 0.68
CA TRP A 38 -6.21 -8.13 1.21
C TRP A 38 -6.06 -7.58 2.62
N VAL A 39 -6.72 -6.45 2.86
CA VAL A 39 -6.71 -5.75 4.15
C VAL A 39 -8.13 -5.56 4.62
N GLN A 40 -8.37 -5.76 5.91
CA GLN A 40 -9.65 -5.46 6.54
C GLN A 40 -9.58 -4.08 7.17
N THR A 41 -10.55 -3.23 6.84
CA THR A 41 -10.67 -1.88 7.41
C THR A 41 -11.37 -1.91 8.77
N GLU A 42 -11.27 -0.82 9.53
CA GLU A 42 -12.01 -0.64 10.79
C GLU A 42 -13.54 -0.79 10.65
N ALA A 43 -14.08 -0.53 9.44
CA ALA A 43 -15.50 -0.70 9.13
C ALA A 43 -15.88 -2.18 8.91
N GLY A 44 -14.92 -3.10 8.95
CA GLY A 44 -15.09 -4.52 8.64
C GLY A 44 -15.14 -4.83 7.14
N GLU A 45 -14.90 -3.84 6.28
CA GLU A 45 -14.83 -4.02 4.83
C GLU A 45 -13.46 -4.57 4.44
N VAL A 46 -13.42 -5.46 3.44
CA VAL A 46 -12.17 -6.01 2.89
C VAL A 46 -11.83 -5.27 1.60
N LEU A 47 -10.67 -4.63 1.59
CA LEU A 47 -10.10 -4.00 0.40
C LEU A 47 -9.05 -4.93 -0.22
N THR A 48 -8.99 -4.92 -1.53
CA THR A 48 -7.94 -5.59 -2.29
C THR A 48 -6.92 -4.57 -2.76
N LEU A 49 -5.63 -4.83 -2.54
CA LEU A 49 -4.50 -4.00 -2.95
C LEU A 49 -3.73 -4.75 -4.03
N THR A 50 -3.75 -4.21 -5.24
CA THR A 50 -3.08 -4.82 -6.40
C THR A 50 -1.82 -4.04 -6.70
N PRO A 51 -0.64 -4.67 -6.73
CA PRO A 51 0.59 -3.97 -7.08
C PRO A 51 0.50 -3.48 -8.53
N VAL A 52 0.81 -2.19 -8.74
CA VAL A 52 0.80 -1.54 -10.06
C VAL A 52 2.24 -1.16 -10.42
N PRO A 53 2.75 -1.58 -11.60
CA PRO A 53 4.05 -1.12 -12.07
C PRO A 53 4.00 0.37 -12.38
N GLU A 54 5.09 1.09 -12.10
CA GLU A 54 5.15 2.54 -12.27
C GLU A 54 4.81 3.01 -13.70
N SER A 55 5.12 2.18 -14.71
CA SER A 55 4.80 2.44 -16.11
C SER A 55 3.30 2.47 -16.43
N GLU A 56 2.45 1.94 -15.55
CA GLU A 56 1.00 1.89 -15.70
C GLU A 56 0.28 2.90 -14.81
N LEU A 57 1.02 3.71 -14.04
CA LEU A 57 0.42 4.74 -13.19
C LEU A 57 -0.15 5.90 -14.04
N PRO A 58 -1.32 6.44 -13.67
CA PRO A 58 -1.88 7.61 -14.33
C PRO A 58 -1.00 8.86 -14.16
N ASP A 59 -1.03 9.73 -15.16
CA ASP A 59 -0.38 11.05 -15.08
C ASP A 59 -0.87 11.84 -13.86
N GLY A 60 0.06 12.28 -13.01
CA GLY A 60 -0.23 13.05 -11.81
C GLY A 60 -0.32 12.24 -10.51
N VAL A 61 -0.20 10.91 -10.56
CA VAL A 61 0.04 10.10 -9.37
C VAL A 61 1.52 10.22 -9.00
N SER A 62 1.82 10.99 -7.96
CA SER A 62 3.13 11.01 -7.30
C SER A 62 2.97 10.40 -5.92
N VAL A 63 3.64 9.29 -5.67
CA VAL A 63 3.61 8.64 -4.38
C VAL A 63 5.00 8.69 -3.79
N THR A 64 5.09 9.10 -2.53
CA THR A 64 6.36 9.24 -1.83
C THR A 64 6.90 7.84 -1.55
N GLU A 65 7.93 7.43 -2.27
CA GLU A 65 8.72 6.27 -1.88
C GLU A 65 9.56 6.63 -0.65
N ALA A 66 9.68 5.71 0.28
CA ALA A 66 10.55 5.86 1.45
C ALA A 66 12.01 5.67 1.03
N GLU A 67 12.53 6.54 0.17
CA GLU A 67 13.96 6.75 -0.01
C GLU A 67 14.34 8.01 0.78
N ASP A 68 15.47 7.94 1.50
CA ASP A 68 16.02 8.95 2.43
C ASP A 68 15.49 8.97 3.89
N VAL A 69 15.57 7.82 4.58
CA VAL A 69 15.99 7.86 5.98
C VAL A 69 17.51 7.68 6.00
N GLU A 70 18.26 8.79 6.02
CA GLU A 70 19.71 8.72 6.31
C GLU A 70 19.89 8.07 7.69
N TYR A 71 20.46 6.87 7.71
CA TYR A 71 20.93 6.24 8.94
C TYR A 71 22.03 7.13 9.55
N LEU A 72 21.68 7.93 10.56
CA LEU A 72 22.68 8.60 11.40
C LEU A 72 23.26 7.55 12.37
N PRO A 73 24.55 7.18 12.28
CA PRO A 73 25.17 6.30 13.26
C PRO A 73 25.28 7.03 14.61
N GLU A 74 24.89 6.33 15.69
CA GLU A 74 25.05 6.76 17.09
C GLU A 74 26.52 6.85 17.53
#